data_AF-A0A2S7ZEJ9-F1
#
_entry.id   AF-A0A2S7ZEJ9-F1
#
_cell.length_a   1.000
_cell.length_b   1.000
_cell.length_c   1.000
_cell.angle_alpha   90.00
_cell.angle_beta   90.00
_cell.angle_gamma   90.00
#
_symmetry.space_group_name_H-M   'P 1'
#
loop_
_entity.id
_entity.type
_entity.pdbx_description
1 polymer ?
#
loop_
_entity_poly.entity_id
_entity_poly.type
_entity_poly.pdbx_seq_one_letter_code
_entity_poly.pdbx_strand_id
1 'polypeptide(L)'
;MKIKSIFVLILLVCLYSNVLAAIYPQNLFDNPSYQLINARQDKAIYMDASSIVLKTNTKEELLLAVNEVSASFDYDRLTDIESFKDIDQVRTVWYYKPLDENKTYMTGVEIGVNKILLPPYIGDKYVYYSTDNGYSWMPFDTTVNSGPTRIRARAFNLVMQNM
;
A
#
# COMPACT_ATOMS: atom_id res chain seq x y z
N MET A 1 33.92 -47.18 -18.57
CA MET A 1 33.93 -46.11 -17.54
C MET A 1 33.24 -44.88 -18.09
N LYS A 2 32.07 -44.54 -17.53
CA LYS A 2 31.22 -43.42 -17.93
C LYS A 2 31.61 -42.18 -17.13
N ILE A 3 32.48 -41.32 -17.69
CA ILE A 3 32.79 -40.00 -17.12
C ILE A 3 32.30 -38.95 -18.13
N LYS A 4 30.98 -38.73 -18.18
CA LYS A 4 30.40 -37.56 -18.89
C LYS A 4 29.21 -36.93 -18.16
N SER A 5 28.87 -37.39 -16.96
CA SER A 5 27.64 -37.00 -16.26
C SER A 5 27.84 -36.05 -15.08
N ILE A 6 29.05 -35.49 -14.88
CA ILE A 6 29.34 -34.60 -13.75
C ILE A 6 29.28 -33.11 -14.14
N PHE A 7 29.47 -32.78 -15.43
CA PHE A 7 29.46 -31.38 -15.87
C PHE A 7 28.07 -30.72 -15.91
N VAL A 8 26.99 -31.51 -15.96
CA VAL A 8 25.62 -30.96 -16.02
C VAL A 8 25.12 -30.52 -14.64
N LEU A 9 25.63 -31.10 -13.55
CA LEU A 9 25.16 -30.76 -12.19
C LEU A 9 25.76 -29.44 -11.68
N ILE A 10 26.97 -29.06 -12.13
CA ILE A 10 27.64 -27.83 -11.71
C ILE A 10 27.05 -26.61 -12.44
N LEU A 11 26.53 -26.78 -13.67
CA LEU A 11 25.91 -25.67 -14.42
C LEU A 11 24.55 -25.25 -13.84
N LEU A 12 23.85 -26.16 -13.13
CA LEU A 12 22.51 -25.90 -12.59
C LEU A 12 22.54 -25.07 -11.28
N VAL A 13 23.68 -25.00 -10.59
CA VAL A 13 23.82 -24.24 -9.33
C VAL A 13 24.05 -22.75 -9.58
N CYS A 14 24.46 -22.35 -10.78
CA CYS A 14 24.72 -20.94 -11.12
C CYS A 14 23.49 -20.15 -11.59
N LEU A 15 22.30 -20.75 -11.63
CA LEU A 15 21.07 -20.09 -12.12
C LEU A 15 20.14 -19.56 -11.02
N TYR A 16 20.55 -19.64 -9.75
CA TYR A 16 19.81 -19.05 -8.63
C TYR A 16 20.56 -17.87 -8.03
N SER A 17 20.98 -16.92 -8.85
CA SER A 17 21.09 -15.54 -8.37
C SER A 17 19.68 -15.02 -8.16
N ASN A 18 19.09 -15.34 -7.01
CA ASN A 18 18.04 -14.50 -6.46
C ASN A 18 18.70 -13.14 -6.27
N VAL A 19 18.44 -12.21 -7.17
CA VAL A 19 18.63 -10.79 -6.88
C VAL A 19 17.73 -10.55 -5.67
N LEU A 20 18.32 -10.56 -4.48
CA LEU A 20 17.62 -10.13 -3.27
C LEU A 20 17.27 -8.67 -3.54
N ALA A 21 15.97 -8.40 -3.66
CA ALA A 21 15.51 -7.02 -3.62
C ALA A 21 15.94 -6.47 -2.27
N ALA A 22 16.51 -5.25 -2.25
CA ALA A 22 16.94 -4.58 -1.04
C ALA A 22 15.92 -4.80 0.08
N ILE A 23 16.39 -5.32 1.22
CA ILE A 23 15.52 -5.82 2.29
C ILE A 23 15.09 -4.63 3.14
N TYR A 24 14.05 -3.92 2.69
CA TYR A 24 13.35 -2.95 3.53
C TYR A 24 12.64 -3.69 4.67
N PRO A 25 12.66 -3.16 5.90
CA PRO A 25 11.97 -3.80 7.01
C PRO A 25 10.48 -3.87 6.69
N GLN A 26 9.85 -5.03 6.96
CA GLN A 26 8.41 -5.19 6.74
C GLN A 26 7.58 -4.33 7.70
N ASN A 27 8.14 -4.07 8.87
CA ASN A 27 7.60 -3.21 9.90
C ASN A 27 8.60 -2.09 10.22
N LEU A 28 8.24 -0.83 10.05
CA LEU A 28 9.15 0.27 10.39
C LEU A 28 9.40 0.29 11.91
N PHE A 29 10.67 0.41 12.31
CA PHE A 29 11.10 0.35 13.72
C PHE A 29 10.72 -0.94 14.46
N ASP A 30 10.57 -2.05 13.74
CA ASP A 30 10.07 -3.32 14.27
C ASP A 30 8.69 -3.21 14.94
N ASN A 31 7.93 -2.16 14.62
CA ASN A 31 6.61 -1.91 15.18
C ASN A 31 5.54 -2.45 14.21
N PRO A 32 4.73 -3.45 14.63
CA PRO A 32 3.73 -4.10 13.77
C PRO A 32 2.61 -3.16 13.30
N SER A 33 2.47 -1.97 13.89
CA SER A 33 1.56 -0.94 13.39
C SER A 33 2.05 -0.30 12.09
N TYR A 34 3.36 -0.23 11.83
CA TYR A 34 3.91 0.41 10.62
C TYR A 34 4.21 -0.61 9.52
N GLN A 35 3.20 -1.03 8.76
CA GLN A 35 3.32 -2.12 7.79
C GLN A 35 3.74 -1.63 6.40
N LEU A 36 4.69 -2.32 5.77
CA LEU A 36 5.25 -1.93 4.47
C LEU A 36 4.20 -1.99 3.34
N ILE A 37 3.95 -0.85 2.70
CA ILE A 37 3.12 -0.74 1.49
C ILE A 37 3.97 -0.95 0.24
N ASN A 38 5.05 -0.19 0.10
CA ASN A 38 5.89 -0.23 -1.10
C ASN A 38 7.27 0.34 -0.78
N ALA A 39 8.31 -0.24 -1.37
CA ALA A 39 9.66 0.29 -1.27
C ALA A 39 10.38 0.23 -2.62
N ARG A 40 11.21 1.24 -2.88
CA ARG A 40 12.02 1.37 -4.10
C ARG A 40 13.02 2.52 -3.92
N GLN A 41 14.26 2.30 -4.39
CA GLN A 41 15.28 3.37 -4.52
C GLN A 41 15.45 4.15 -3.21
N ASP A 42 15.88 3.45 -2.17
CA ASP A 42 16.24 4.04 -0.87
C ASP A 42 15.05 4.73 -0.16
N LYS A 43 13.82 4.39 -0.57
CA LYS A 43 12.57 4.93 -0.01
C LYS A 43 11.55 3.83 0.19
N ALA A 44 10.83 3.91 1.30
CA ALA A 44 9.69 3.05 1.58
C ALA A 44 8.50 3.85 2.13
N ILE A 45 7.31 3.35 1.86
CA ILE A 45 6.05 3.87 2.38
C ILE A 45 5.45 2.78 3.26
N TYR A 46 5.09 3.17 4.48
CA TYR A 46 4.47 2.34 5.50
C TYR A 46 3.06 2.85 5.79
N MET A 47 2.14 1.95 6.10
CA MET A 47 0.82 2.28 6.64
C MET A 47 0.90 2.24 8.16
N ASP A 48 0.33 3.23 8.85
CA ASP A 48 0.20 3.23 10.31
C ASP A 48 -1.17 2.69 10.73
N ALA A 49 -1.24 1.40 11.05
CA ALA A 49 -2.48 0.73 11.44
C ALA A 49 -3.10 1.30 12.73
N SER A 50 -2.29 1.89 13.61
CA SER A 50 -2.80 2.52 14.84
C SER A 50 -3.54 3.83 14.57
N SER A 51 -3.38 4.40 13.37
CA SER A 51 -4.01 5.65 12.94
C SER A 51 -5.29 5.47 12.14
N ILE A 52 -5.79 4.24 11.99
CA ILE A 52 -7.03 3.97 11.25
C ILE A 52 -8.21 4.63 11.97
N VAL A 53 -8.91 5.51 11.27
CA VAL A 53 -10.13 6.17 11.74
C VAL A 53 -11.28 5.83 10.80
N LEU A 54 -12.24 5.07 11.31
CA LEU A 54 -13.49 4.81 10.62
C LEU A 54 -14.42 6.02 10.73
N LYS A 55 -14.87 6.54 9.59
CA LYS A 55 -15.78 7.69 9.52
C LYS A 55 -17.21 7.26 9.27
N THR A 56 -17.39 6.31 8.35
CA THR A 56 -18.68 5.68 8.05
C THR A 56 -18.47 4.20 7.74
N ASN A 57 -19.35 3.34 8.23
CA ASN A 57 -19.43 1.93 7.85
C ASN A 57 -20.88 1.47 7.91
N THR A 58 -21.57 1.58 6.78
CA THR A 58 -22.97 1.18 6.63
C THR A 58 -23.08 0.14 5.53
N LYS A 59 -24.31 -0.34 5.28
CA LYS A 59 -24.58 -1.20 4.12
C LYS A 59 -24.39 -0.48 2.78
N GLU A 60 -24.40 0.85 2.78
CA GLU A 60 -24.37 1.68 1.57
C GLU A 60 -22.98 2.22 1.27
N GLU A 61 -22.12 2.37 2.29
CA GLU A 61 -20.79 2.94 2.11
C GLU A 61 -19.81 2.61 3.25
N LEU A 62 -18.54 2.56 2.87
CA LEU A 62 -17.39 2.55 3.79
C LEU A 62 -16.56 3.80 3.54
N LEU A 63 -16.24 4.52 4.61
CA LEU A 63 -15.31 5.66 4.59
C LEU A 63 -14.39 5.61 5.79
N LEU A 64 -13.08 5.70 5.54
CA LEU A 64 -12.04 5.67 6.56
C LEU A 64 -10.88 6.60 6.19
N ALA A 65 -10.02 6.87 7.16
CA ALA A 65 -8.74 7.53 6.96
C ALA A 65 -7.63 6.79 7.70
N VAL A 66 -6.41 6.85 7.16
CA VAL A 66 -5.21 6.24 7.75
C VAL A 66 -3.99 7.08 7.40
N ASN A 67 -2.97 7.07 8.25
CA ASN A 67 -1.69 7.71 7.93
C ASN A 67 -0.78 6.75 7.15
N GLU A 68 -0.11 7.31 6.15
CA GLU A 68 1.02 6.70 5.45
C GLU A 68 2.30 7.47 5.80
N VAL A 69 3.35 6.73 6.15
CA VAL A 69 4.67 7.24 6.54
C VAL A 69 5.68 6.93 5.45
N SER A 70 6.25 7.96 4.84
CA SER A 70 7.38 7.83 3.91
C SER A 70 8.68 7.91 4.69
N ALA A 71 9.56 6.93 4.52
CA ALA A 71 10.87 6.87 5.16
C ALA A 71 11.97 6.69 4.10
N SER A 72 13.12 7.30 4.34
CA SER A 72 14.33 7.13 3.55
C SER A 72 15.30 6.17 4.24
N PHE A 73 16.08 5.47 3.44
CA PHE A 73 17.05 4.47 3.87
C PHE A 73 18.40 4.74 3.20
N ASP A 74 19.49 4.28 3.81
CA ASP A 74 20.81 4.23 3.19
C ASP A 74 21.17 2.77 2.94
N TYR A 75 21.44 2.43 1.67
CA TYR A 75 21.80 1.09 1.25
C TYR A 75 23.27 0.77 1.54
N ASP A 76 23.52 -0.21 2.40
CA ASP A 76 24.86 -0.77 2.62
C ASP A 76 25.14 -1.91 1.63
N ARG A 77 26.05 -1.64 0.68
CA ARG A 77 26.49 -2.60 -0.34
C ARG A 77 27.20 -3.82 0.22
N LEU A 78 27.78 -3.73 1.42
CA LEU A 78 28.54 -4.83 2.03
C LEU A 78 27.61 -5.86 2.68
N THR A 79 26.49 -5.40 3.24
CA THR A 79 25.54 -6.26 3.95
C THR A 79 24.24 -6.50 3.17
N ASP A 80 23.99 -5.74 2.09
CA ASP A 80 22.74 -5.74 1.34
C ASP A 80 21.52 -5.33 2.20
N ILE A 81 21.76 -4.47 3.19
CA ILE A 81 20.76 -4.01 4.16
C ILE A 81 20.47 -2.52 3.93
N GLU A 82 19.19 -2.18 3.98
CA GLU A 82 18.69 -0.80 4.00
C GLU A 82 18.63 -0.32 5.44
N SER A 83 19.47 0.65 5.81
CA SER A 83 19.49 1.24 7.14
C SER A 83 18.58 2.46 7.20
N PHE A 84 17.72 2.55 8.21
CA PHE A 84 16.83 3.71 8.37
C PHE A 84 17.63 5.01 8.46
N LYS A 85 17.21 6.02 7.71
CA LYS A 85 17.83 7.34 7.69
C LYS A 85 16.92 8.39 8.33
N ASP A 86 15.74 8.61 7.76
CA ASP A 86 14.83 9.66 8.21
C ASP A 86 13.37 9.37 7.82
N ILE A 87 12.44 10.08 8.48
CA ILE A 87 11.04 10.18 8.05
C ILE A 87 10.88 11.37 7.12
N ASP A 88 10.66 11.10 5.84
CA ASP A 88 10.49 12.14 4.82
C ASP A 88 9.15 12.87 4.97
N GLN A 89 8.07 12.12 5.25
CA GLN A 89 6.70 12.66 5.27
C GLN A 89 5.74 11.73 6.03
N VAL A 90 4.78 12.33 6.74
CA VAL A 90 3.54 11.65 7.14
C VAL A 90 2.38 12.30 6.40
N ARG A 91 1.51 11.49 5.79
CA ARG A 91 0.28 11.98 5.11
C ARG A 91 -0.93 11.16 5.52
N THR A 92 -2.08 11.81 5.63
CA THR A 92 -3.35 11.10 5.81
C THR A 92 -3.96 10.78 4.46
N VAL A 93 -4.34 9.53 4.26
CA VAL A 93 -5.06 9.04 3.08
C VAL A 93 -6.45 8.61 3.50
N TRP A 94 -7.45 9.13 2.80
CA TRP A 94 -8.84 8.72 2.98
C TRP A 94 -9.19 7.68 1.93
N TYR A 95 -9.94 6.67 2.33
CA TYR A 95 -10.49 5.66 1.43
C TYR A 95 -12.01 5.67 1.51
N TYR A 96 -12.65 5.63 0.35
CA TYR A 96 -14.09 5.60 0.22
C TYR A 96 -14.51 4.50 -0.74
N LYS A 97 -15.43 3.65 -0.29
CA LYS A 97 -16.05 2.60 -1.09
C LYS A 97 -17.57 2.77 -1.03
N PRO A 98 -18.21 3.22 -2.12
CA PRO A 98 -19.65 3.08 -2.25
C PRO A 98 -20.00 1.59 -2.39
N LEU A 99 -20.98 1.13 -1.62
CA LEU A 99 -21.46 -0.26 -1.59
C LEU A 99 -22.86 -0.39 -2.19
N ASP A 100 -23.64 0.70 -2.26
CA ASP A 100 -24.89 0.74 -2.99
C ASP A 100 -24.67 0.98 -4.48
N GLU A 101 -24.99 -0.02 -5.30
CA GLU A 101 -24.92 0.02 -6.77
C GLU A 101 -25.81 1.12 -7.37
N ASN A 102 -26.86 1.55 -6.66
CA ASN A 102 -27.77 2.60 -7.12
C ASN A 102 -27.23 4.01 -6.89
N LYS A 103 -26.12 4.16 -6.15
CA LYS A 103 -25.46 5.44 -5.89
C LYS A 103 -24.71 5.93 -7.13
N THR A 104 -25.45 6.42 -8.12
CA THR A 104 -24.94 6.77 -9.46
C THR A 104 -24.48 8.22 -9.60
N TYR A 105 -24.62 9.04 -8.56
CA TYR A 105 -24.26 10.46 -8.56
C TYR A 105 -23.36 10.83 -7.36
N MET A 106 -22.64 11.95 -7.48
CA MET A 106 -21.87 12.48 -6.37
C MET A 106 -22.79 12.93 -5.23
N THR A 107 -22.43 12.60 -4.00
CA THR A 107 -23.24 12.92 -2.81
C THR A 107 -22.47 13.85 -1.89
N GLY A 108 -23.08 14.98 -1.52
CA GLY A 108 -22.52 15.90 -0.53
C GLY A 108 -22.72 15.37 0.89
N VAL A 109 -21.64 15.34 1.68
CA VAL A 109 -21.69 14.97 3.10
C VAL A 109 -20.87 15.94 3.94
N GLU A 110 -21.22 16.04 5.21
CA GLU A 110 -20.49 16.82 6.20
C GLU A 110 -19.79 15.88 7.18
N ILE A 111 -18.46 15.99 7.26
CA ILE A 111 -17.63 15.16 8.13
C ILE A 111 -16.74 16.08 8.96
N GLY A 112 -17.09 16.20 10.25
CA GLY A 112 -16.50 17.23 11.11
C GLY A 112 -16.85 18.61 10.57
N VAL A 113 -15.84 19.40 10.24
CA VAL A 113 -15.99 20.76 9.67
C VAL A 113 -15.94 20.77 8.13
N ASN A 114 -15.67 19.63 7.49
CA ASN A 114 -15.45 19.56 6.06
C ASN A 114 -16.74 19.18 5.34
N LYS A 115 -17.11 19.94 4.31
CA LYS A 115 -18.11 19.56 3.32
C LYS A 115 -17.40 18.92 2.14
N ILE A 116 -17.67 17.65 1.89
CA ILE A 116 -17.00 16.86 0.85
C ILE A 116 -18.02 16.28 -0.12
N LEU A 117 -17.58 16.01 -1.35
CA LEU A 117 -18.37 15.32 -2.37
C LEU A 117 -17.86 13.88 -2.50
N LEU A 118 -18.67 12.92 -2.08
CA LEU A 118 -18.38 11.50 -2.24
C LEU A 118 -18.71 11.05 -3.67
N PRO A 119 -17.82 10.32 -4.34
CA PRO A 119 -18.05 9.83 -5.69
C PRO A 119 -19.13 8.73 -5.75
N PRO A 120 -19.67 8.44 -6.95
CA PRO A 120 -20.65 7.37 -7.14
C PRO A 120 -20.03 5.98 -7.14
N TYR A 121 -20.88 4.95 -7.10
CA TYR A 121 -20.52 3.57 -7.40
C TYR A 121 -20.11 3.39 -8.86
N ILE A 122 -19.00 2.68 -9.09
CA ILE A 122 -18.47 2.37 -10.43
C ILE A 122 -18.09 0.88 -10.60
N GLY A 123 -18.45 0.04 -9.64
CA GLY A 123 -18.18 -1.40 -9.65
C GLY A 123 -17.52 -1.93 -8.36
N ASP A 124 -17.75 -3.21 -8.06
CA ASP A 124 -17.37 -3.84 -6.79
C ASP A 124 -15.88 -3.85 -6.50
N LYS A 125 -15.05 -3.86 -7.54
CA LYS A 125 -13.59 -3.87 -7.39
C LYS A 125 -12.98 -2.48 -7.16
N TYR A 126 -13.78 -1.43 -7.28
CA TYR A 126 -13.27 -0.06 -7.18
C TYR A 126 -13.42 0.49 -5.77
N VAL A 127 -12.40 1.25 -5.39
CA VAL A 127 -12.34 2.08 -4.19
C VAL A 127 -11.74 3.41 -4.60
N TYR A 128 -12.14 4.48 -3.94
CA TYR A 128 -11.57 5.80 -4.13
C TYR A 128 -10.57 6.11 -3.02
N TYR A 129 -9.50 6.83 -3.36
CA TYR A 129 -8.63 7.44 -2.36
C TYR A 129 -8.56 8.96 -2.53
N SER A 130 -8.29 9.65 -1.43
CA SER A 130 -8.00 11.08 -1.37
C SER A 130 -6.77 11.32 -0.50
N THR A 131 -5.89 12.22 -0.95
CA THR A 131 -4.71 12.68 -0.17
C THR A 131 -4.86 14.13 0.29
N ASP A 132 -6.04 14.69 0.14
CA ASP A 132 -6.38 16.09 0.43
C ASP A 132 -7.64 16.17 1.31
N ASN A 133 -7.79 15.25 2.26
CA ASN A 133 -8.90 15.24 3.23
C ASN A 133 -10.31 15.20 2.60
N GLY A 134 -10.45 14.50 1.46
CA GLY A 134 -11.72 14.26 0.79
C GLY A 134 -12.16 15.35 -0.20
N TYR A 135 -11.29 16.33 -0.52
CA TYR A 135 -11.60 17.35 -1.52
C TYR A 135 -11.57 16.79 -2.96
N SER A 136 -10.63 15.88 -3.26
CA SER A 136 -10.56 15.18 -4.54
C SER A 136 -10.39 13.68 -4.38
N TRP A 137 -10.98 12.93 -5.30
CA TRP A 137 -11.06 11.46 -5.24
C TRP A 137 -10.53 10.84 -6.52
N MET A 138 -9.72 9.80 -6.38
CA MET A 138 -9.21 9.01 -7.50
C MET A 138 -9.59 7.53 -7.32
N PRO A 139 -10.24 6.90 -8.31
CA PRO A 139 -10.56 5.48 -8.23
C PRO A 139 -9.33 4.61 -8.45
N PHE A 140 -9.31 3.44 -7.84
CA PHE A 140 -8.37 2.36 -8.13
C PHE A 140 -9.07 1.00 -7.97
N ASP A 141 -8.56 0.02 -8.71
CA ASP A 141 -9.02 -1.37 -8.66
C ASP A 141 -8.24 -2.11 -7.57
N THR A 142 -8.94 -2.67 -6.58
CA THR A 142 -8.33 -3.37 -5.43
C THR A 142 -7.70 -4.71 -5.78
N THR A 143 -7.97 -5.23 -6.98
CA THR A 143 -7.46 -6.53 -7.46
C THR A 143 -6.13 -6.41 -8.22
N VAL A 144 -5.72 -5.18 -8.57
CA VAL A 144 -4.52 -4.95 -9.36
C VAL A 144 -3.26 -5.17 -8.53
N ASN A 145 -2.37 -6.03 -9.04
CA ASN A 145 -1.07 -6.38 -8.44
C ASN A 145 0.13 -5.81 -9.22
N SER A 146 -0.10 -5.06 -10.30
CA SER A 146 0.94 -4.52 -11.18
C SER A 146 0.68 -3.06 -11.55
N GLY A 147 1.71 -2.38 -12.07
CA GLY A 147 1.62 -0.96 -12.40
C GLY A 147 1.53 -0.02 -11.18
N PRO A 148 1.33 1.29 -11.41
CA PRO A 148 1.37 2.30 -10.34
C PRO A 148 0.24 2.16 -9.30
N THR A 149 -0.95 1.75 -9.72
CA THR A 149 -2.14 1.64 -8.85
C THR A 149 -2.07 0.48 -7.87
N ARG A 150 -1.18 -0.51 -8.08
CA ARG A 150 -0.96 -1.62 -7.14
C ARG A 150 -0.59 -1.15 -5.74
N ILE A 151 0.08 0.01 -5.62
CA ILE A 151 0.49 0.59 -4.34
C ILE A 151 -0.76 0.95 -3.53
N ARG A 152 -1.77 1.53 -4.18
CA ARG A 152 -3.05 1.87 -3.54
C ARG A 152 -3.87 0.64 -3.21
N ALA A 153 -3.90 -0.36 -4.09
CA ALA A 153 -4.55 -1.65 -3.82
C ALA A 153 -3.92 -2.34 -2.59
N ARG A 154 -2.59 -2.43 -2.53
CA ARG A 154 -1.88 -3.00 -1.36
C ARG A 154 -2.13 -2.21 -0.09
N ALA A 155 -2.03 -0.89 -0.14
CA ALA A 155 -2.30 -0.03 1.01
C ALA A 155 -3.72 -0.26 1.58
N PHE A 156 -4.73 -0.22 0.70
CA PHE A 156 -6.12 -0.46 1.10
C PHE A 156 -6.33 -1.87 1.66
N ASN A 157 -5.77 -2.90 1.03
CA ASN A 157 -5.87 -4.27 1.53
C ASN A 157 -5.25 -4.43 2.91
N LEU A 158 -4.10 -3.78 3.18
CA LEU A 158 -3.51 -3.77 4.52
C LEU A 158 -4.43 -3.06 5.52
N VAL A 159 -5.05 -1.92 5.16
CA VAL A 159 -6.03 -1.27 6.05
C VAL A 159 -7.16 -2.23 6.39
N MET A 160 -7.76 -2.88 5.39
CA MET A 160 -8.86 -3.82 5.61
C MET A 160 -8.47 -5.05 6.45
N GLN A 161 -7.19 -5.45 6.44
CA GLN A 161 -6.68 -6.55 7.28
C GLN A 161 -6.47 -6.15 8.74
N ASN A 162 -6.37 -4.86 9.04
CA ASN A 162 -6.14 -4.33 10.39
C ASN A 162 -7.39 -3.67 11.00
N MET A 163 -8.53 -3.74 10.30
CA MET A 163 -9.86 -3.35 10.80
C MET A 163 -10.58 -4.52 11.46
#